data_AF-X1EYH0-F1
#
_entry.id   AF-X1EYH0-F1
#
_cell.length_a   1.000
_cell.length_b   1.000
_cell.length_c   1.000
_cell.angle_alpha   90.00
_cell.angle_beta   90.00
_cell.angle_gamma   90.00
#
_symmetry.space_group_name_H-M   'P 1'
#
loop_
_entity.id
_entity.type
_entity.pdbx_description
1 polymer ?
#
loop_
_entity_poly.entity_id
_entity_poly.type
_entity_poly.pdbx_seq_one_letter_code
_entity_poly.pdbx_strand_id
1 'polypeptide(L)'
;MFGKVSIANSIEEFIENKKLGPDAYKMTFEDFQEAVQRRSAIAKNALLNQSFIAGVGNIYSDEILFRTKIHSKTNINTLSDSKVKELFANIKEVLEFGIKKKGDLSTYPNEFLIPHRKKEEKCPICNSDITR
;
A
#
# COMPACT_ATOMS: atom_id res chain seq x y z
N MET A 1 22.05 -8.19 8.66
CA MET A 1 21.25 -7.24 9.47
C MET A 1 20.80 -6.11 8.55
N PHE A 2 19.50 -5.88 8.36
CA PHE A 2 18.97 -4.92 7.36
C PHE A 2 18.63 -3.54 7.95
N GLY A 3 18.61 -3.40 9.29
CA GLY A 3 18.40 -2.11 9.95
C GLY A 3 19.56 -1.15 9.71
N LYS A 4 19.26 0.14 9.56
CA LYS A 4 20.24 1.21 9.41
C LYS A 4 19.96 2.30 10.44
N VAL A 5 21.03 2.83 11.03
CA VAL A 5 20.99 4.01 11.89
C VAL A 5 21.89 5.06 11.23
N SER A 6 21.40 6.29 11.09
CA SER A 6 22.12 7.39 10.46
C SER A 6 21.81 8.71 11.17
N ILE A 7 22.76 9.63 11.13
CA ILE A 7 22.61 11.00 11.61
C ILE A 7 22.27 11.87 10.40
N ALA A 8 21.32 12.78 10.54
CA ALA A 8 20.93 13.77 9.54
C ALA A 8 20.82 15.13 10.21
N ASN A 9 21.07 16.22 9.47
CA ASN A 9 21.00 17.57 10.05
C ASN A 9 19.54 18.04 10.21
N SER A 10 18.63 17.57 9.35
CA SER A 10 17.18 17.74 9.50
C SER A 10 16.38 16.57 8.93
N ILE A 11 15.07 16.55 9.21
CA ILE A 11 14.14 15.54 8.69
C ILE A 11 13.93 15.74 7.18
N GLU A 12 13.85 16.99 6.74
CA GLU A 12 13.63 17.38 5.35
C GLU A 12 14.81 16.92 4.48
N GLU A 13 16.05 17.18 4.93
CA GLU A 13 17.26 16.73 4.26
C GLU A 13 17.28 15.20 4.13
N PHE A 14 16.85 14.48 5.18
CA PHE A 14 16.75 13.02 5.13
C PHE A 14 15.73 12.54 4.10
N ILE A 15 14.53 13.14 4.07
CA ILE A 15 13.47 12.80 3.12
C ILE A 15 13.95 13.02 1.68
N GLU A 16 14.59 14.16 1.41
CA GLU A 16 15.13 14.51 0.10
C GLU A 16 16.23 13.54 -0.33
N ASN A 17 17.23 13.29 0.54
CA ASN A 17 18.33 12.37 0.27
C ASN A 17 17.85 10.93 0.01
N LYS A 18 16.77 10.51 0.68
CA LYS A 18 16.14 9.20 0.46
C LYS A 18 15.17 9.18 -0.71
N LYS A 19 14.87 10.34 -1.31
CA LYS A 19 13.88 10.52 -2.38
C LYS A 19 12.53 9.93 -2.00
N LEU A 20 12.11 10.16 -0.75
CA LEU A 20 10.81 9.70 -0.29
C LEU A 20 9.72 10.59 -0.88
N GLY A 21 8.68 9.94 -1.37
CA GLY A 21 7.43 10.58 -1.75
C GLY A 21 6.63 10.99 -0.52
N PRO A 22 5.42 11.52 -0.73
CA PRO A 22 4.53 11.90 0.36
C PRO A 22 4.19 10.70 1.26
N ASP A 23 3.99 10.99 2.55
CA ASP A 23 3.50 10.03 3.54
C ASP A 23 2.10 9.55 3.12
N ALA A 24 1.96 8.24 2.92
CA ALA A 24 0.71 7.63 2.44
C ALA A 24 -0.50 7.95 3.33
N TYR A 25 -0.29 8.08 4.64
CA TYR A 25 -1.34 8.39 5.60
C TYR A 25 -1.68 9.88 5.63
N LYS A 26 -0.79 10.77 5.18
CA LYS A 26 -1.05 12.23 5.17
C LYS A 26 -1.41 12.80 3.81
N MET A 27 -1.14 12.07 2.73
CA MET A 27 -1.46 12.46 1.35
C MET A 27 -2.95 12.75 1.17
N THR A 28 -3.27 13.72 0.32
CA THR A 28 -4.65 14.06 -0.09
C THR A 28 -5.09 13.19 -1.27
N PHE A 29 -6.40 13.16 -1.56
CA PHE A 29 -6.91 12.40 -2.70
C PHE A 29 -6.48 13.05 -4.02
N GLU A 30 -6.50 14.37 -4.08
CA GLU A 30 -6.18 15.17 -5.26
C GLU A 30 -4.72 14.94 -5.68
N ASP A 31 -3.79 15.02 -4.73
CA ASP A 31 -2.37 14.71 -4.97
C ASP A 31 -2.20 13.26 -5.45
N PHE A 32 -2.95 12.33 -4.86
CA PHE A 32 -2.85 10.91 -5.20
C PHE A 32 -3.36 10.64 -6.61
N GLN A 33 -4.49 11.24 -6.99
CA GLN A 33 -5.07 11.10 -8.31
C GLN A 33 -4.12 11.64 -9.39
N GLU A 34 -3.55 12.83 -9.19
CA GLU A 34 -2.56 13.41 -10.12
C GLU A 34 -1.32 12.52 -10.24
N ALA A 35 -0.81 12.01 -9.11
CA ALA A 35 0.37 11.16 -9.09
C ALA A 35 0.14 9.81 -9.78
N VAL A 36 -1.06 9.23 -9.67
CA VAL A 36 -1.46 7.98 -10.34
C VAL A 36 -1.53 8.16 -11.86
N GLN A 37 -2.15 9.23 -12.35
CA GLN A 37 -2.33 9.47 -13.78
C GLN A 37 -1.00 9.57 -14.53
N ARG A 38 0.06 10.08 -13.88
CA ARG A 38 1.41 10.21 -14.45
C ARG A 38 2.25 8.93 -14.36
N ARG A 39 1.74 7.85 -13.77
CA ARG A 39 2.53 6.67 -13.42
C ARG A 39 2.26 5.48 -14.33
N SER A 40 3.20 5.17 -15.22
CA SER A 40 3.20 3.90 -15.94
C SER A 40 3.91 2.82 -15.13
N ALA A 41 3.17 2.11 -14.30
CA ALA A 41 3.68 0.98 -13.50
C ALA A 41 2.52 0.07 -13.07
N ILE A 42 2.82 -1.22 -12.91
CA ILE A 42 1.84 -2.14 -12.30
C ILE A 42 1.52 -1.71 -10.87
N ALA A 43 0.26 -1.88 -10.46
CA ALA A 43 -0.29 -1.34 -9.23
C ALA A 43 0.52 -1.73 -7.98
N LYS A 44 0.94 -3.00 -7.88
CA LYS A 44 1.79 -3.46 -6.76
C LYS A 44 3.13 -2.73 -6.71
N ASN A 45 3.81 -2.58 -7.86
CA ASN A 45 5.10 -1.89 -7.91
C ASN A 45 4.96 -0.40 -7.64
N ALA A 46 3.86 0.22 -8.09
CA ALA A 46 3.56 1.61 -7.78
C ALA A 46 3.43 1.78 -6.25
N LEU A 47 2.60 0.98 -5.58
CA LEU A 47 2.39 1.07 -4.14
C LEU A 47 3.65 0.77 -3.30
N LEU A 48 4.58 -0.05 -3.79
CA LEU A 48 5.84 -0.34 -3.11
C LEU A 48 6.91 0.74 -3.34
N ASN A 49 6.71 1.62 -4.32
CA ASN A 49 7.68 2.65 -4.66
C ASN A 49 7.63 3.78 -3.62
N GLN A 50 8.63 3.81 -2.74
CA GLN A 50 8.73 4.81 -1.67
C GLN A 50 8.90 6.25 -2.18
N SER A 51 9.30 6.45 -3.45
CA SER A 51 9.34 7.78 -4.09
C SER A 51 7.97 8.23 -4.64
N PHE A 52 7.03 7.28 -4.80
CA PHE A 52 5.66 7.57 -5.19
C PHE A 52 4.79 7.81 -3.95
N ILE A 53 4.84 6.88 -3.01
CA ILE A 53 4.11 6.97 -1.74
C ILE A 53 4.92 6.24 -0.66
N ALA A 54 5.24 6.94 0.43
CA ALA A 54 6.07 6.39 1.50
C ALA A 54 5.20 5.70 2.55
N GLY A 55 5.67 4.57 3.08
CA GLY A 55 5.04 3.86 4.20
C GLY A 55 4.16 2.67 3.80
N VAL A 56 3.90 2.46 2.51
CA VAL A 56 3.25 1.24 2.03
C VAL A 56 4.30 0.17 1.69
N GLY A 57 4.25 -0.96 2.40
CA GLY A 57 5.10 -2.12 2.19
C GLY A 57 4.34 -3.33 1.64
N ASN A 58 5.04 -4.45 1.43
CA ASN A 58 4.48 -5.67 0.80
C ASN A 58 3.17 -6.17 1.39
N ILE A 59 3.04 -6.12 2.72
CA ILE A 59 1.85 -6.62 3.41
C ILE A 59 0.65 -5.73 3.12
N TYR A 60 0.80 -4.42 3.29
CA TYR A 60 -0.27 -3.47 3.06
C TYR A 60 -0.59 -3.31 1.59
N SER A 61 0.38 -3.36 0.68
CA SER A 61 0.10 -3.31 -0.76
C SER A 61 -0.79 -4.47 -1.20
N ASP A 62 -0.57 -5.68 -0.67
CA ASP A 62 -1.39 -6.84 -1.00
C ASP A 62 -2.82 -6.67 -0.45
N GLU A 63 -2.94 -6.25 0.81
CA GLU A 63 -4.25 -6.01 1.46
C GLU A 63 -5.05 -4.92 0.72
N ILE A 64 -4.41 -3.79 0.40
CA ILE A 64 -5.03 -2.66 -0.29
C ILE A 64 -5.56 -3.09 -1.66
N LEU A 65 -4.75 -3.80 -2.44
CA LEU A 65 -5.14 -4.27 -3.77
C LEU A 65 -6.26 -5.31 -3.70
N PHE A 66 -6.19 -6.22 -2.71
CA PHE A 66 -7.22 -7.21 -2.46
C PHE A 66 -8.58 -6.55 -2.15
N ARG A 67 -8.62 -5.61 -1.19
CA ARG A 67 -9.85 -4.90 -0.81
C ARG A 67 -10.42 -4.06 -1.96
N THR A 68 -9.55 -3.50 -2.79
CA THR A 68 -9.94 -2.71 -3.98
C THR A 68 -10.31 -3.58 -5.20
N LYS A 69 -10.10 -4.90 -5.10
CA LYS A 69 -10.27 -5.88 -6.18
C LYS A 69 -9.48 -5.51 -7.44
N ILE A 70 -8.25 -5.03 -7.26
CA ILE A 70 -7.32 -4.71 -8.36
C ILE A 70 -6.30 -5.83 -8.46
N HIS A 71 -6.15 -6.40 -9.66
CA HIS A 71 -5.10 -7.38 -9.91
C HIS A 71 -3.71 -6.72 -9.77
N SER A 72 -2.77 -7.38 -9.09
CA SER A 72 -1.45 -6.81 -8.76
C SER A 72 -0.64 -6.32 -9.98
N LYS A 73 -0.87 -6.96 -11.13
CA LYS A 73 -0.25 -6.65 -12.44
C LYS A 73 -1.02 -5.62 -13.28
N THR A 74 -2.16 -5.10 -12.82
CA THR A 74 -2.89 -4.05 -13.54
C THR A 74 -2.05 -2.77 -13.59
N ASN A 75 -2.01 -2.09 -14.73
CA ASN A 75 -1.29 -0.81 -14.82
C ASN A 75 -2.09 0.29 -14.10
N ILE A 76 -1.46 1.00 -13.16
CA ILE A 76 -2.18 1.88 -12.23
C ILE A 76 -2.79 3.10 -12.93
N ASN A 77 -2.18 3.58 -14.01
CA ASN A 77 -2.72 4.69 -14.81
C ASN A 77 -3.89 4.30 -15.72
N THR A 78 -4.25 3.01 -15.81
CA THR A 78 -5.42 2.54 -16.57
C THR A 78 -6.68 2.42 -15.71
N LEU A 79 -6.57 2.69 -14.41
CA LEU A 79 -7.71 2.66 -13.50
C LEU A 79 -8.66 3.82 -13.81
N SER A 80 -9.97 3.58 -13.72
CA SER A 80 -10.96 4.65 -13.77
C SER A 80 -10.85 5.55 -12.54
N ASP A 81 -11.32 6.79 -12.64
CA ASP A 81 -11.31 7.73 -11.49
C ASP A 81 -12.05 7.16 -10.26
N SER A 82 -13.16 6.46 -10.49
CA SER A 82 -13.90 5.76 -9.42
C SER A 82 -13.03 4.71 -8.72
N LYS A 83 -12.22 3.97 -9.48
CA LYS A 83 -11.34 2.93 -8.95
C LYS A 83 -10.10 3.53 -8.28
N VAL A 84 -9.59 4.66 -8.76
CA VAL A 84 -8.53 5.43 -8.09
C VAL A 84 -9.02 5.96 -6.74
N LYS A 85 -10.26 6.46 -6.66
CA LYS A 85 -10.88 6.90 -5.40
C LYS A 85 -11.07 5.76 -4.41
N GLU A 86 -11.54 4.61 -4.88
CA GLU A 86 -11.66 3.40 -4.05
C GLU A 86 -10.29 2.91 -3.56
N LEU A 87 -9.27 2.92 -4.42
CA LEU A 87 -7.90 2.57 -4.04
C LEU A 87 -7.39 3.50 -2.94
N PHE A 88 -7.56 4.80 -3.09
CA PHE A 88 -7.15 5.79 -2.09
C PHE A 88 -7.86 5.58 -0.75
N ALA A 89 -9.17 5.36 -0.76
CA ALA A 89 -9.93 5.07 0.46
C ALA A 89 -9.40 3.81 1.18
N ASN A 90 -9.13 2.73 0.42
CA ASN A 90 -8.56 1.51 0.98
C ASN A 90 -7.13 1.69 1.52
N ILE A 91 -6.30 2.52 0.89
CA ILE A 91 -4.97 2.89 1.43
C ILE A 91 -5.14 3.49 2.83
N LYS A 92 -6.03 4.48 2.97
CA LYS A 92 -6.26 5.19 4.25
C LYS A 92 -6.80 4.24 5.31
N GLU A 93 -7.80 3.42 4.99
CA GLU A 93 -8.42 2.47 5.91
C GLU A 93 -7.41 1.42 6.42
N VAL A 94 -6.63 0.81 5.53
CA VAL A 94 -5.66 -0.23 5.90
C VAL A 94 -4.54 0.35 6.77
N LEU A 95 -4.04 1.54 6.45
CA LEU A 95 -3.02 2.22 7.25
C LEU A 95 -3.55 2.65 8.61
N GLU A 96 -4.75 3.22 8.67
CA GLU A 96 -5.41 3.59 9.93
C GLU A 96 -5.59 2.36 10.83
N PHE A 97 -6.02 1.24 10.25
CA PHE A 97 -6.13 -0.02 10.99
C PHE A 97 -4.77 -0.49 11.52
N GLY A 98 -3.72 -0.44 10.69
CA GLY A 98 -2.36 -0.79 11.10
C GLY A 98 -1.83 0.07 12.24
N ILE A 99 -2.08 1.38 12.20
CA ILE A 99 -1.75 2.32 13.27
C ILE A 99 -2.51 1.96 14.55
N LYS A 100 -3.82 1.73 14.47
CA LYS A 100 -4.66 1.34 15.62
C LYS A 100 -4.20 0.04 16.27
N LYS A 101 -3.74 -0.92 15.46
CA LYS A 101 -3.19 -2.20 15.92
C LYS A 101 -1.70 -2.14 16.28
N LYS A 102 -1.07 -0.96 16.23
CA LYS A 102 0.37 -0.78 16.49
C LYS A 102 1.26 -1.70 15.64
N GLY A 103 0.82 -2.04 14.43
CA GLY A 103 1.50 -2.96 13.54
C GLY A 103 1.43 -4.44 13.94
N ASP A 104 0.65 -4.82 14.96
CA ASP A 104 0.49 -6.22 15.35
C ASP A 104 -0.44 -6.96 14.38
N LEU A 105 0.18 -7.64 13.41
CA LEU A 105 -0.50 -8.40 12.36
C LEU A 105 -1.34 -9.57 12.90
N SER A 106 -1.08 -10.06 14.11
CA SER A 106 -1.84 -11.17 14.71
C SER A 106 -3.26 -10.75 15.12
N THR A 107 -3.51 -9.45 15.21
CA THR A 107 -4.79 -8.87 15.65
C THR A 107 -5.73 -8.50 14.50
N TYR A 108 -5.34 -8.83 13.27
CA TYR A 108 -6.13 -8.55 12.07
C TYR A 108 -7.31 -9.54 11.95
N PRO A 109 -8.53 -9.04 11.63
CA PRO A 109 -9.72 -9.88 11.45
C PRO A 109 -9.57 -10.89 10.30
N ASN A 110 -10.34 -11.97 10.35
CA ASN A 110 -10.28 -13.04 9.34
C ASN A 110 -10.77 -12.60 7.96
N GLU A 111 -11.50 -11.49 7.86
CA GLU A 111 -11.98 -10.92 6.60
C GLU A 111 -10.86 -10.22 5.80
N PHE A 112 -9.75 -9.87 6.47
CA PHE A 112 -8.57 -9.30 5.82
C PHE A 112 -7.78 -10.39 5.09
N LEU A 113 -7.05 -10.02 4.05
CA LEU A 113 -6.13 -10.95 3.40
C LEU A 113 -4.92 -11.28 4.30
N ILE A 114 -4.46 -10.33 5.12
CA ILE A 114 -3.24 -10.43 5.95
C ILE A 114 -3.07 -11.77 6.69
N PRO A 115 -4.08 -12.30 7.42
CA PRO A 115 -3.98 -13.60 8.10
C PRO A 115 -3.79 -14.79 7.14
N HIS A 116 -4.27 -14.68 5.90
CA HIS A 116 -4.32 -15.76 4.89
C HIS A 116 -3.20 -15.66 3.85
N ARG A 117 -2.13 -14.90 4.11
CA ARG A 117 -1.01 -14.71 3.15
C ARG A 117 -0.06 -15.91 3.05
N LYS A 118 -0.40 -17.07 3.61
CA LYS A 118 0.42 -18.31 3.53
C LYS A 118 0.11 -19.07 2.23
N LYS A 119 0.99 -20.01 1.86
CA LYS A 119 0.78 -20.84 0.66
C LYS A 119 -0.42 -21.78 0.90
N GLU A 120 -1.21 -22.03 -0.14
CA GLU A 120 -2.38 -22.94 -0.11
C GLU A 120 -3.54 -22.49 0.79
N GLU A 121 -3.55 -21.23 1.22
CA GLU A 121 -4.67 -20.61 1.92
C GLU A 121 -5.84 -20.28 0.98
N LYS A 122 -7.03 -20.18 1.57
CA LYS A 122 -8.26 -19.79 0.88
C LYS A 122 -8.53 -18.30 1.02
N CYS A 123 -9.10 -17.71 -0.03
CA CYS A 123 -9.56 -16.34 -0.02
C CYS A 123 -10.66 -16.17 1.06
N PRO A 124 -10.53 -15.19 1.99
CA PRO A 124 -11.51 -14.98 3.05
C PRO A 124 -12.87 -14.48 2.55
N ILE A 125 -12.97 -14.07 1.29
CA ILE A 125 -14.19 -13.51 0.70
C ILE A 125 -14.91 -14.51 -0.21
N CYS A 126 -14.18 -15.23 -1.07
CA CYS A 126 -14.78 -16.11 -2.09
C CYS A 126 -14.30 -17.57 -2.01
N ASN A 127 -13.46 -17.92 -1.04
CA ASN A 127 -12.96 -19.28 -0.80
C ASN A 127 -12.17 -19.90 -1.98
N SER A 128 -11.73 -19.10 -2.96
CA SER A 128 -10.80 -19.53 -4.00
C SER A 128 -9.38 -19.68 -3.47
N ASP A 129 -8.51 -20.40 -4.18
CA ASP A 129 -7.09 -20.48 -3.83
C ASP A 129 -6.39 -19.13 -3.98
N ILE A 130 -5.59 -18.75 -2.98
CA ILE A 130 -4.74 -17.56 -3.05
C ILE A 130 -3.49 -17.90 -3.86
N THR A 131 -3.21 -17.08 -4.88
CA THR A 131 -1.99 -17.17 -5.69
C THR A 131 -0.97 -16.11 -5.26
N ARG A 132 0.33 -16.43 -5.43
CA ARG A 132 1.45 -15.53 -5.10
C ARG A 132 2.12 -14.99 -6.35
#